data_AF-A3U6L3-F1
#
_entry.id   AF-A3U6L3-F1
#
_cell.length_a   1.000
_cell.length_b   1.000
_cell.length_c   1.000
_cell.angle_alpha   90.00
_cell.angle_beta   90.00
_cell.angle_gamma   90.00
#
_symmetry.space_group_name_H-M   'P 1'
#
loop_
_entity.id
_entity.type
_entity.pdbx_description
1 polymer ?
#
loop_
_entity_poly.entity_id
_entity_poly.type
_entity_poly.pdbx_seq_one_letter_code
_entity_poly.pdbx_strand_id
1 'polypeptide(L)'
;MRNTNNNPLHKRQDKDKRFKAQLKQVYTALMAKPMTMKETDVYTGVMRENICRYIGTLREEGRIALVRKRKCTITGYNNVGEYTANPDLFPVSNQLKLPLC
;
A
#
# COMPACT_ATOMS: atom_id res chain seq x y z
N MET A 1 -28.28 30.57 30.40
CA MET A 1 -26.93 29.98 30.39
C MET A 1 -26.82 29.03 29.19
N ARG A 2 -25.96 29.30 28.20
CA ARG A 2 -25.79 28.43 27.02
C ARG A 2 -24.65 27.44 27.31
N ASN A 3 -24.97 26.14 27.33
CA ASN A 3 -23.99 25.07 27.48
C ASN A 3 -23.37 24.75 26.11
N THR A 4 -22.09 25.08 25.93
CA THR A 4 -21.34 24.77 24.71
C THR A 4 -20.81 23.34 24.82
N ASN A 5 -21.55 22.39 24.24
CA ASN A 5 -21.08 21.01 24.07
C ASN A 5 -19.94 20.97 23.03
N ASN A 6 -18.70 21.04 23.48
CA ASN A 6 -17.52 20.85 22.64
C ASN A 6 -17.33 19.37 22.29
N ASN A 7 -18.03 18.90 21.24
CA ASN A 7 -17.91 17.53 20.74
C ASN A 7 -16.72 17.42 19.75
N PRO A 8 -15.77 16.48 19.90
CA PRO A 8 -14.53 16.44 19.10
C PRO A 8 -14.71 15.79 17.72
N LEU A 9 -15.79 16.11 17.00
CA LEU A 9 -16.06 15.55 15.66
C LEU A 9 -15.03 16.00 14.61
N HIS A 10 -14.42 17.17 14.78
CA HIS A 10 -13.56 17.78 13.76
C HIS A 10 -12.24 17.03 13.51
N LYS A 11 -11.69 16.34 14.51
CA LYS A 11 -10.39 15.65 14.38
C LYS A 11 -10.45 14.35 13.59
N ARG A 12 -11.60 13.67 13.55
CA ARG A 12 -11.76 12.39 12.84
C ARG A 12 -11.79 12.58 11.32
N GLN A 13 -12.49 13.62 10.87
CA GLN A 13 -12.65 13.91 9.44
C GLN A 13 -11.31 14.22 8.74
N ASP A 14 -10.41 14.94 9.43
CA ASP A 14 -9.08 15.26 8.89
C ASP A 14 -8.19 14.01 8.72
N LYS A 15 -8.20 13.13 9.72
CA LYS A 15 -7.45 11.86 9.70
C LYS A 15 -7.88 10.96 8.56
N ASP A 16 -9.19 10.85 8.31
CA ASP A 16 -9.74 10.02 7.24
C ASP A 16 -9.42 10.59 5.85
N LYS A 17 -9.45 11.93 5.69
CA LYS A 17 -9.01 12.59 4.46
C LYS A 17 -7.53 12.34 4.18
N ARG A 18 -6.67 12.49 5.20
CA ARG A 18 -5.23 12.22 5.08
C ARG A 18 -4.96 10.76 4.72
N PHE A 19 -5.65 9.82 5.37
CA PHE A 19 -5.56 8.40 5.05
C PHE A 19 -5.88 8.13 3.57
N LYS A 20 -7.03 8.62 3.09
CA LYS A 20 -7.47 8.41 1.70
C LYS A 20 -6.50 9.05 0.69
N ALA A 21 -5.99 10.24 0.99
CA ALA A 21 -5.02 10.92 0.13
C ALA A 21 -3.70 10.14 0.03
N GLN A 22 -3.14 9.70 1.16
CA GLN A 22 -1.89 8.93 1.18
C GLN A 22 -2.06 7.54 0.56
N LEU A 23 -3.19 6.87 0.80
CA LEU A 23 -3.52 5.59 0.16
C LEU A 23 -3.54 5.72 -1.37
N LYS A 24 -4.22 6.76 -1.89
CA LYS A 24 -4.25 7.05 -3.32
C LYS A 24 -2.85 7.33 -3.87
N GLN A 25 -2.05 8.12 -3.16
CA GLN A 25 -0.69 8.45 -3.57
C GLN A 25 0.20 7.20 -3.65
N VAL A 26 0.13 6.31 -2.66
CA VAL A 26 0.86 5.03 -2.66
C VAL A 26 0.41 4.13 -3.80
N TYR A 27 -0.91 4.04 -4.05
CA TYR A 27 -1.44 3.27 -5.17
C TYR A 27 -0.93 3.80 -6.52
N THR A 28 -1.00 5.12 -6.75
CA THR A 28 -0.49 5.75 -7.98
C THR A 28 1.01 5.53 -8.16
N ALA A 29 1.80 5.58 -7.08
CA ALA A 29 3.23 5.28 -7.13
C ALA A 29 3.50 3.84 -7.58
N LEU A 30 2.77 2.86 -7.01
CA LEU A 30 2.89 1.45 -7.37
C LEU A 30 2.33 1.12 -8.77
N MET A 31 1.45 1.97 -9.31
CA MET A 31 0.95 1.88 -10.68
C MET A 31 2.02 2.34 -11.68
N ALA A 32 2.77 3.39 -11.34
CA ALA A 32 3.83 3.92 -12.20
C ALA A 32 5.00 2.93 -12.35
N LYS A 33 5.40 2.27 -11.27
CA LYS A 33 6.44 1.23 -11.31
C LYS A 33 6.38 0.30 -10.09
N PRO A 34 6.82 -0.96 -10.22
CA PRO A 34 7.00 -1.84 -9.07
C PRO A 34 8.05 -1.30 -8.10
N MET A 35 7.75 -1.31 -6.80
CA MET A 35 8.63 -0.81 -5.73
C MET A 35 8.50 -1.61 -4.44
N THR A 36 9.55 -1.60 -3.64
CA THR A 36 9.53 -2.09 -2.26
C THR A 36 8.92 -1.05 -1.32
N MET A 37 8.46 -1.46 -0.13
CA MET A 37 7.81 -0.53 0.81
C MET A 37 8.69 0.68 1.18
N LYS A 38 10.01 0.48 1.28
CA LYS A 38 10.95 1.56 1.63
C LYS A 38 11.29 2.44 0.42
N GLU A 39 11.30 1.88 -0.78
CA GLU A 39 11.40 2.69 -2.01
C GLU A 39 10.14 3.56 -2.18
N THR A 40 8.95 3.02 -1.89
CA THR A 40 7.70 3.78 -1.91
C THR A 40 7.68 4.91 -0.88
N ASP A 41 8.25 4.69 0.32
CA ASP A 41 8.42 5.72 1.36
C ASP A 41 9.22 6.91 0.81
N VAL A 42 10.41 6.62 0.26
CA VAL A 42 11.27 7.66 -0.34
C VAL A 42 10.60 8.32 -1.55
N TYR A 43 9.90 7.56 -2.39
CA TYR A 43 9.26 8.08 -3.61
C TYR A 43 8.05 8.98 -3.32
N THR A 44 7.24 8.64 -2.31
CA THR A 44 5.99 9.36 -1.99
C THR A 44 6.14 10.36 -0.84
N GLY A 45 7.18 10.23 -0.02
CA GLY A 45 7.32 10.97 1.24
C GLY A 45 6.33 10.52 2.32
N VAL A 46 5.62 9.41 2.12
CA VAL A 46 4.71 8.82 3.12
C VAL A 46 5.51 7.87 4.01
N MET A 47 5.52 8.14 5.32
CA MET A 47 6.25 7.31 6.28
C MET A 47 5.96 5.82 6.12
N ARG A 48 7.02 5.00 6.16
CA ARG A 48 6.97 3.55 5.93
C ARG A 48 5.92 2.81 6.77
N GLU A 49 5.70 3.22 8.02
CA GLU A 49 4.71 2.62 8.93
C GLU A 49 3.29 2.71 8.35
N ASN A 50 2.97 3.84 7.72
CA ASN A 50 1.70 4.02 7.04
C ASN A 50 1.63 3.18 5.75
N ILE A 51 2.72 3.10 5.00
CA ILE A 51 2.80 2.29 3.78
C ILE A 51 2.56 0.82 4.07
N CYS A 52 3.14 0.26 5.14
CA CYS A 52 2.90 -1.14 5.54
C CYS A 52 1.40 -1.43 5.69
N ARG A 53 0.67 -0.52 6.35
CA ARG A 53 -0.79 -0.60 6.50
C ARG A 53 -1.50 -0.49 5.15
N TYR A 54 -1.13 0.49 4.33
CA TYR A 54 -1.77 0.74 3.03
C TYR A 54 -1.58 -0.41 2.04
N ILE A 55 -0.38 -1.01 2.01
CA ILE A 55 -0.12 -2.19 1.21
C ILE A 55 -0.99 -3.37 1.66
N GLY A 56 -1.15 -3.57 2.98
CA GLY A 56 -2.08 -4.57 3.52
C GLY A 56 -3.50 -4.36 2.99
N THR A 57 -4.05 -3.16 3.17
CA THR A 57 -5.38 -2.80 2.68
C THR A 57 -5.53 -3.00 1.17
N LEU A 58 -4.58 -2.52 0.36
CA LEU A 58 -4.63 -2.66 -1.10
C LEU A 58 -4.50 -4.11 -1.57
N ARG A 59 -3.76 -4.96 -0.83
CA ARG A 59 -3.65 -6.40 -1.13
C ARG A 59 -4.92 -7.15 -0.78
N GLU A 60 -5.54 -6.85 0.35
CA GLU A 60 -6.83 -7.40 0.75
C GLU A 60 -7.92 -7.06 -0.26
N GLU A 61 -7.89 -5.83 -0.80
CA GLU A 61 -8.77 -5.40 -1.90
C GLU A 61 -8.40 -5.96 -3.28
N GLY A 62 -7.30 -6.72 -3.40
CA GLY A 62 -6.82 -7.26 -4.68
C GLY A 62 -6.33 -6.20 -5.68
N ARG A 63 -6.07 -4.97 -5.22
CA ARG A 63 -5.65 -3.84 -6.07
C ARG A 63 -4.17 -3.81 -6.39
N ILE A 64 -3.35 -4.50 -5.60
CA ILE A 64 -1.91 -4.62 -5.83
C ILE A 64 -1.46 -6.06 -5.63
N ALA A 65 -0.38 -6.45 -6.30
CA ALA A 65 0.23 -7.76 -6.18
C ALA A 65 1.69 -7.68 -5.71
N LEU A 66 2.18 -8.81 -5.18
CA LEU A 66 3.63 -8.99 -4.97
C LEU A 66 4.18 -9.61 -6.24
N VAL A 67 5.11 -8.91 -6.89
CA VAL A 67 5.73 -9.37 -8.14
C VAL A 67 6.80 -10.41 -7.83
N ARG A 68 7.74 -10.08 -6.94
CA ARG A 68 8.84 -10.94 -6.52
C ARG A 68 9.46 -10.43 -5.22
N LYS A 69 10.45 -11.16 -4.70
CA LYS A 69 11.35 -10.67 -3.66
C LYS A 69 12.69 -10.27 -4.28
N ARG A 70 13.22 -9.11 -3.92
CA ARG A 70 14.52 -8.59 -4.40
C ARG A 70 15.26 -7.84 -3.29
N LYS A 71 16.47 -7.35 -3.61
CA LYS A 71 17.21 -6.42 -2.75
C LYS A 71 16.63 -5.00 -2.87
N CYS A 72 16.35 -4.36 -1.74
CA CYS A 72 15.94 -2.96 -1.69
C CYS A 72 17.07 -2.07 -2.18
N THR A 73 16.83 -1.14 -3.11
CA THR A 73 17.88 -0.21 -3.59
C THR A 73 18.24 0.84 -2.55
N ILE A 74 17.31 1.19 -1.66
CA ILE A 74 17.51 2.23 -0.65
C ILE A 74 18.27 1.70 0.57
N THR A 75 17.82 0.59 1.15
CA THR A 75 18.42 0.05 2.39
C THR A 75 19.44 -1.04 2.16
N GLY A 76 19.51 -1.59 0.94
CA GLY A 76 20.37 -2.73 0.63
C GLY A 76 19.91 -4.05 1.27
N TYR A 77 18.77 -4.10 1.96
CA TYR A 77 18.27 -5.33 2.57
C TYR A 77 17.76 -6.31 1.50
N ASN A 78 18.17 -7.58 1.61
CA ASN A 78 17.80 -8.64 0.67
C ASN A 78 16.39 -9.21 0.98
N ASN A 79 15.81 -9.94 0.02
CA ASN A 79 14.55 -10.66 0.19
C ASN A 79 13.34 -9.80 0.59
N VAL A 80 13.30 -8.53 0.21
CA VAL A 80 12.12 -7.66 0.41
C VAL A 80 11.12 -7.81 -0.72
N GLY A 81 9.84 -7.67 -0.41
CA GLY A 81 8.78 -7.72 -1.42
C GLY A 81 8.76 -6.49 -2.32
N GLU A 82 8.66 -6.71 -3.63
CA GLU A 82 8.41 -5.72 -4.67
C GLU A 82 6.93 -5.78 -5.08
N TYR A 83 6.22 -4.68 -4.89
CA TYR A 83 4.78 -4.59 -5.11
C TYR A 83 4.47 -3.75 -6.34
N THR A 84 3.37 -4.08 -7.03
CA THR A 84 2.88 -3.30 -8.17
C THR A 84 1.35 -3.18 -8.12
N ALA A 85 0.85 -2.06 -8.62
CA ALA A 85 -0.56 -1.87 -8.89
C ALA A 85 -0.92 -2.05 -10.38
N ASN A 86 0.07 -2.28 -11.25
CA ASN A 86 -0.17 -2.50 -12.67
C ASN A 86 -0.69 -3.94 -12.89
N PRO A 87 -1.94 -4.12 -13.36
CA PRO A 87 -2.53 -5.45 -13.60
C PRO A 87 -1.72 -6.32 -14.57
N ASP A 88 -1.02 -5.72 -15.54
CA ASP A 88 -0.22 -6.45 -16.53
C ASP A 88 0.97 -7.17 -15.90
N LEU A 89 1.39 -6.71 -14.72
CA LEU A 89 2.50 -7.28 -13.94
C LEU A 89 2.02 -8.18 -12.80
N PHE A 90 0.72 -8.44 -12.70
CA PHE A 90 0.20 -9.32 -11.67
C PHE A 90 0.67 -10.75 -11.96
N PRO A 91 1.12 -11.49 -10.93
CA PRO A 91 1.56 -12.86 -11.12
C PRO A 91 0.37 -13.67 -11.62
N VAL A 92 0.54 -14.30 -12.78
CA VAL A 92 -0.46 -15.22 -13.32
C VAL A 92 -0.60 -16.38 -12.35
N SER A 93 -1.79 -16.52 -11.75
CA SER A 93 -2.07 -17.62 -10.85
C SER A 93 -2.03 -18.94 -11.63
N ASN A 94 -1.04 -19.78 -11.39
CA ASN A 94 -0.96 -21.14 -11.93
C ASN A 94 -1.85 -22.13 -11.16
N GLN A 95 -2.90 -21.67 -10.48
CA GLN A 95 -3.77 -22.47 -9.60
C GLN A 95 -4.71 -23.45 -10.34
N LEU A 96 -4.34 -23.91 -11.55
CA LEU A 96 -5.09 -24.89 -12.34
C LEU A 96 -4.38 -26.25 -12.48
N LYS A 97 -3.56 -26.65 -11.52
CA LYS A 97 -3.06 -28.04 -11.42
C LYS A 97 -3.42 -28.66 -10.08
N LEU A 98 -4.72 -28.84 -9.81
CA LEU A 98 -5.14 -29.97 -8.98
C LEU A 98 -5.34 -31.16 -9.92
N PRO A 99 -4.47 -32.19 -9.92
CA PRO A 99 -4.86 -33.47 -10.48
C PRO A 99 -6.02 -33.99 -9.61
N LEU A 100 -7.18 -34.20 -10.23
CA LEU A 100 -8.22 -35.06 -9.67
C LEU A 100 -7.60 -36.46 -9.60
N CYS A 101 -7.38 -36.96 -8.38
CA CYS A 101 -7.12 -38.36 -8.10
C CYS A 101 -8.41 -39.00 -7.60
#